data_AF-D6ZYE2-F1
#
_entry.id   AF-D6ZYE2-F1
#
_cell.length_a   1.000
_cell.length_b   1.000
_cell.length_c   1.000
_cell.angle_alpha   90.00
_cell.angle_beta   90.00
_cell.angle_gamma   90.00
#
_symmetry.space_group_name_H-M   'P 1'
#
loop_
_entity.id
_entity.type
_entity.pdbx_description
1 polymer ?
#
loop_
_entity_poly.entity_id
_entity_poly.type
_entity_poly.pdbx_seq_one_letter_code
_entity_poly.pdbx_strand_id
1 'polypeptide(L)'
;MNRNMAGAAFLLLVGAVPLRAAEPVPISDYMIMDVCVDASDRILPALMPGDVGCERRRDIRVGETPPYELRNFLNPGRACAEDGGTVQKLNRPVERDGETRIVSSTITLPPEPCGRGSRKAKPGEGGASIQWYDDGYGFIMGSYSPVAPSIYQTPLCRDGTRSSRRFFRGWVIAPTAVPAVGESGYGVFEGRLATGAASALPEACPTRYRRALTTWLVTPMRYTGKREMVSIVSGHFAQVSRDGLSPGKTLQMEQTYWTRELGLSRWEKWAREDWVHPRSGRAAPDLARELYKRGRCGPPAGGTFDISPRTRFTDAAGAGDAYVRAIVDPKSGESHLWYMTLCEDYTNVRPLPPDSALPNVGAIADPAYWAR
;
A
#
# COMPACT_ATOMS: atom_id res chain seq x y z
N MET A 1 26.82 18.36 -77.33
CA MET A 1 27.30 18.47 -75.94
C MET A 1 26.15 18.91 -75.05
N ASN A 2 25.82 18.03 -74.10
CA ASN A 2 25.15 18.19 -72.81
C ASN A 2 23.77 18.87 -72.69
N ARG A 3 22.74 18.02 -72.53
CA ARG A 3 21.41 18.32 -71.98
C ARG A 3 21.49 18.28 -70.45
N ASN A 4 21.08 19.35 -69.77
CA ASN A 4 20.93 19.39 -68.31
C ASN A 4 19.52 18.91 -67.92
N MET A 5 19.45 17.82 -67.16
CA MET A 5 18.23 17.37 -66.45
C MET A 5 18.13 18.10 -65.12
N ALA A 6 17.00 18.78 -64.87
CA ALA A 6 16.62 19.27 -63.56
C ALA A 6 15.81 18.17 -62.84
N GLY A 7 16.39 17.58 -61.78
CA GLY A 7 15.70 16.66 -60.89
C GLY A 7 15.01 17.41 -59.76
N ALA A 8 13.69 17.29 -59.65
CA ALA A 8 12.91 17.80 -58.54
C ALA A 8 13.01 16.85 -57.34
N ALA A 9 13.54 17.33 -56.22
CA ALA A 9 13.57 16.61 -54.95
C ALA A 9 12.24 16.82 -54.20
N PHE A 10 11.47 15.75 -54.05
CA PHE A 10 10.29 15.72 -53.18
C PHE A 10 10.73 15.60 -51.71
N LEU A 11 10.57 16.67 -50.92
CA LEU A 11 10.67 16.60 -49.46
C LEU A 11 9.41 15.91 -48.90
N LEU A 12 9.58 14.69 -48.40
CA LEU A 12 8.57 14.02 -47.56
C LEU A 12 8.60 14.63 -46.16
N LEU A 13 7.62 15.48 -45.86
CA LEU A 13 7.29 15.92 -44.50
C LEU A 13 6.70 14.74 -43.73
N VAL A 14 7.53 14.06 -42.93
CA VAL A 14 7.05 13.10 -41.93
C VAL A 14 6.40 13.90 -40.80
N GLY A 15 5.07 13.98 -40.80
CA GLY A 15 4.32 14.57 -39.71
C GLY A 15 4.52 13.75 -38.43
N ALA A 16 5.20 14.33 -37.45
CA ALA A 16 5.27 13.76 -36.11
C ALA A 16 3.85 13.73 -35.52
N VAL A 17 3.31 12.53 -35.33
CA VAL A 17 2.06 12.36 -34.59
C VAL A 17 2.32 12.85 -33.16
N PRO A 18 1.56 13.83 -32.65
CA PRO A 18 1.78 14.31 -31.28
C PRO A 18 1.55 13.15 -30.32
N LEU A 19 2.58 12.81 -29.53
CA LEU A 19 2.41 11.91 -28.39
C LEU A 19 1.45 12.60 -27.42
N ARG A 20 0.21 12.13 -27.38
CA ARG A 20 -0.76 12.54 -26.38
C ARG A 20 -0.23 12.06 -25.03
N ALA A 21 0.03 12.99 -24.11
CA ALA A 21 0.40 12.64 -22.75
C ALA A 21 -0.68 11.70 -22.18
N ALA A 22 -0.25 10.58 -21.60
CA ALA A 22 -1.17 9.65 -20.96
C ALA A 22 -1.94 10.40 -19.86
N GLU A 23 -3.25 10.18 -19.78
CA GLU A 23 -4.05 10.77 -18.72
C GLU A 23 -3.55 10.26 -17.35
N PRO A 24 -3.45 11.15 -16.33
CA PRO A 24 -3.06 10.73 -14.99
C PRO A 24 -4.01 9.65 -14.45
N VAL A 25 -3.43 8.57 -13.92
CA VAL A 25 -4.22 7.51 -13.29
C VAL A 25 -4.71 8.00 -11.92
N PRO A 26 -6.00 7.87 -11.58
CA PRO A 26 -6.50 8.27 -10.27
C PRO A 26 -6.02 7.32 -9.17
N ILE A 27 -5.78 7.84 -7.96
CA ILE A 27 -5.32 7.04 -6.81
C ILE A 27 -6.31 5.95 -6.41
N SER A 28 -7.61 6.14 -6.67
CA SER A 28 -8.64 5.14 -6.37
C SER A 28 -8.39 3.80 -7.07
N ASP A 29 -7.88 3.85 -8.30
CA ASP A 29 -7.54 2.68 -9.13
C ASP A 29 -6.38 1.88 -8.52
N TYR A 30 -5.59 2.45 -7.60
CA TYR A 30 -4.55 1.75 -6.83
C TYR A 30 -5.02 1.32 -5.43
N MET A 31 -6.21 1.74 -5.00
CA MET A 31 -6.76 1.46 -3.67
C MET A 31 -7.82 0.35 -3.73
N ILE A 32 -8.50 0.22 -4.87
CA ILE A 32 -9.51 -0.80 -5.16
C ILE A 32 -8.85 -1.91 -5.98
N MET A 33 -9.26 -3.16 -5.77
CA MET A 33 -8.81 -4.28 -6.60
C MET A 33 -9.60 -4.34 -7.92
N ASP A 34 -8.92 -4.71 -8.98
CA ASP A 34 -9.53 -4.88 -10.30
C ASP A 34 -10.30 -6.21 -10.43
N VAL A 35 -11.16 -6.28 -11.43
CA VAL A 35 -11.76 -7.51 -11.94
C VAL A 35 -11.67 -7.55 -13.46
N CYS A 36 -11.46 -8.75 -14.02
CA CYS A 36 -11.56 -8.96 -15.46
C CYS A 36 -13.03 -8.98 -15.87
N VAL A 37 -13.37 -8.31 -16.96
CA VAL A 37 -14.75 -8.22 -17.44
C VAL A 37 -14.89 -8.56 -18.92
N ASP A 38 -16.05 -9.08 -19.31
CA ASP A 38 -16.39 -9.32 -20.71
C ASP A 38 -16.81 -8.03 -21.44
N ALA A 39 -17.19 -8.18 -22.71
CA ALA A 39 -17.63 -7.05 -23.53
C ALA A 39 -18.87 -6.33 -22.96
N SER A 40 -19.70 -7.06 -22.21
CA SER A 40 -20.93 -6.61 -21.54
C SER A 40 -20.70 -6.21 -20.09
N ASP A 41 -19.44 -6.02 -19.68
CA ASP A 41 -19.06 -5.57 -18.33
C ASP A 41 -19.43 -6.55 -17.18
N ARG A 42 -19.56 -7.84 -17.52
CA ARG A 42 -19.75 -8.92 -16.54
C ARG A 42 -18.40 -9.47 -16.09
N ILE A 43 -18.25 -9.70 -14.79
CA ILE A 43 -17.04 -10.29 -14.20
C ILE A 43 -16.81 -11.69 -14.79
N LEU A 44 -15.57 -11.94 -15.20
CA LEU A 44 -15.10 -13.24 -15.69
C LEU A 44 -14.53 -14.05 -14.51
N PRO A 45 -15.24 -15.06 -13.99
CA PRO A 45 -14.92 -15.67 -12.69
C PRO A 45 -13.66 -16.53 -12.69
N ALA A 46 -13.16 -16.92 -13.86
CA ALA A 46 -11.97 -17.74 -14.01
C ALA A 46 -10.70 -16.93 -14.28
N LEU A 47 -10.80 -15.59 -14.39
CA LEU A 47 -9.70 -14.72 -14.77
C LEU A 47 -9.39 -13.71 -13.66
N MET A 48 -8.10 -13.42 -13.53
CA MET A 48 -7.56 -12.39 -12.64
C MET A 48 -6.78 -11.35 -13.46
N PRO A 49 -6.66 -10.10 -12.99
CA PRO A 49 -5.83 -9.11 -13.64
C PRO A 49 -4.41 -9.64 -13.90
N GLY A 50 -3.97 -9.52 -15.14
CA GLY A 50 -2.68 -10.04 -15.64
C GLY A 50 -2.72 -11.45 -16.24
N ASP A 51 -3.84 -12.17 -16.14
CA ASP A 51 -3.99 -13.48 -16.78
C ASP A 51 -4.21 -13.34 -18.30
N VAL A 52 -3.77 -14.34 -19.07
CA VAL A 52 -4.06 -14.43 -20.51
C VAL A 52 -5.59 -14.51 -20.70
N GLY A 53 -6.14 -13.58 -21.48
CA GLY A 53 -7.58 -13.44 -21.71
C GLY A 53 -8.26 -12.36 -20.87
N CYS A 54 -7.58 -11.75 -19.90
CA CYS A 54 -8.08 -10.56 -19.20
C CYS A 54 -7.82 -9.29 -20.04
N GLU A 55 -8.53 -9.14 -21.15
CA GLU A 55 -8.34 -8.02 -22.09
C GLU A 55 -8.93 -6.71 -21.58
N ARG A 56 -9.98 -6.79 -20.76
CA ARG A 56 -10.66 -5.66 -20.15
C ARG A 56 -10.70 -5.84 -18.64
N ARG A 57 -10.39 -4.77 -17.92
CA ARG A 57 -10.43 -4.70 -16.46
C ARG A 57 -11.09 -3.41 -15.99
N ARG A 58 -11.55 -3.43 -14.74
CA ARG A 58 -12.00 -2.25 -14.00
C ARG A 58 -11.98 -2.52 -12.51
N ASP A 59 -12.02 -1.45 -11.72
CA ASP A 59 -12.31 -1.50 -10.29
C ASP A 59 -13.55 -2.36 -9.99
N ILE A 60 -13.46 -3.18 -8.94
CA ILE A 60 -14.64 -3.84 -8.37
C ILE A 60 -15.58 -2.80 -7.76
N ARG A 61 -16.88 -2.95 -8.00
CA ARG A 61 -17.92 -2.02 -7.53
C ARG A 61 -18.45 -2.40 -6.16
N VAL A 62 -19.16 -1.45 -5.53
CA VAL A 62 -19.89 -1.71 -4.28
C VAL A 62 -20.86 -2.87 -4.49
N GLY A 63 -20.82 -3.83 -3.57
CA GLY A 63 -21.71 -5.00 -3.58
C GLY A 63 -21.28 -6.15 -4.50
N GLU A 64 -20.27 -5.97 -5.36
CA GLU A 64 -19.75 -7.05 -6.19
C GLU A 64 -18.86 -8.03 -5.40
N THR A 65 -18.89 -9.29 -5.80
CA THR A 65 -18.01 -10.36 -5.28
C THR A 65 -16.81 -10.52 -6.20
N PRO A 66 -15.56 -10.34 -5.70
CA PRO A 66 -14.38 -10.57 -6.52
C PRO A 66 -14.25 -12.07 -6.81
N PRO A 67 -13.74 -12.47 -7.99
CA PRO A 67 -13.53 -13.88 -8.32
C PRO A 67 -12.25 -14.44 -7.68
N TYR A 68 -11.53 -13.62 -6.92
CA TYR A 68 -10.32 -13.99 -6.22
C TYR A 68 -10.17 -13.23 -4.91
N GLU A 69 -9.28 -13.74 -4.07
CA GLU A 69 -8.85 -13.13 -2.83
C GLU A 69 -7.33 -13.03 -2.79
N LEU A 70 -6.85 -12.13 -1.94
CA LEU A 70 -5.43 -11.96 -1.68
C LEU A 70 -5.08 -12.67 -0.39
N ARG A 71 -3.95 -13.37 -0.37
CA ARG A 71 -3.42 -13.95 0.87
C ARG A 71 -1.97 -13.60 1.07
N ASN A 72 -1.51 -13.64 2.32
CA ASN A 72 -0.09 -13.56 2.57
C ASN A 72 0.64 -14.88 2.23
N PHE A 73 1.98 -14.85 2.19
CA PHE A 73 2.78 -16.06 2.14
C PHE A 73 3.06 -16.60 3.55
N LEU A 74 3.05 -17.94 3.70
CA LEU A 74 3.50 -18.61 4.91
C LEU A 74 5.03 -18.49 5.07
N ASN A 75 5.52 -18.68 6.28
CA ASN A 75 6.96 -18.83 6.52
C ASN A 75 7.43 -20.21 6.01
N PRO A 76 8.36 -20.27 5.04
CA PRO A 76 9.16 -21.46 4.76
C PRO A 76 9.56 -22.27 6.01
N GLY A 77 9.36 -23.59 5.95
CA GLY A 77 9.72 -24.52 7.02
C GLY A 77 8.63 -24.79 8.07
N ARG A 78 7.46 -24.16 8.00
CA ARG A 78 6.28 -24.68 8.71
C ARG A 78 5.70 -25.88 7.96
N ALA A 79 5.29 -26.93 8.69
CA ALA A 79 4.73 -28.17 8.16
C ALA A 79 3.36 -28.02 7.43
N CYS A 80 2.97 -26.79 7.11
CA CYS A 80 1.74 -26.46 6.38
C CYS A 80 2.18 -25.97 4.99
N ALA A 81 2.50 -26.91 4.10
CA ALA A 81 3.06 -26.58 2.78
C ALA A 81 1.98 -26.22 1.74
N GLU A 82 0.71 -26.55 2.00
CA GLU A 82 -0.31 -26.54 0.95
C GLU A 82 -1.23 -25.29 0.97
N ASP A 83 -1.46 -24.63 2.12
CA ASP A 83 -2.53 -23.63 2.20
C ASP A 83 -2.04 -22.21 2.48
N GLY A 84 -1.63 -21.54 1.41
CA GLY A 84 -2.20 -20.23 1.06
C GLY A 84 -1.95 -19.01 1.94
N GLY A 85 -1.37 -19.08 3.15
CA GLY A 85 -1.24 -17.92 4.05
C GLY A 85 -2.22 -17.92 5.21
N THR A 86 -1.91 -17.16 6.27
CA THR A 86 -2.75 -17.00 7.48
C THR A 86 -3.61 -15.73 7.48
N VAL A 87 -3.48 -14.90 6.46
CA VAL A 87 -4.24 -13.66 6.32
C VAL A 87 -4.86 -13.61 4.95
N GLN A 88 -6.17 -13.42 4.90
CA GLN A 88 -6.94 -13.05 3.72
C GLN A 88 -7.12 -11.53 3.68
N LYS A 89 -7.02 -10.96 2.49
CA LYS A 89 -7.28 -9.55 2.19
C LYS A 89 -8.19 -9.41 0.98
N LEU A 90 -9.00 -8.37 1.04
CA LEU A 90 -9.81 -7.84 -0.05
C LEU A 90 -9.75 -6.32 0.03
N ASN A 91 -9.60 -5.66 -1.12
CA ASN A 91 -9.49 -4.21 -1.26
C ASN A 91 -10.67 -3.71 -2.10
N ARG A 92 -11.75 -3.25 -1.47
CA ARG A 92 -13.01 -2.97 -2.20
C ARG A 92 -13.75 -1.76 -1.63
N PRO A 93 -14.58 -1.07 -2.45
CA PRO A 93 -15.48 -0.06 -1.95
C PRO A 93 -16.61 -0.71 -1.13
N VAL A 94 -16.98 -0.05 -0.04
CA VAL A 94 -18.02 -0.48 0.90
C VAL A 94 -18.89 0.71 1.21
N GLU A 95 -20.18 0.58 0.92
CA GLU A 95 -21.18 1.57 1.28
C GLU A 95 -21.82 1.23 2.62
N ARG A 96 -21.96 2.25 3.48
CA ARG A 96 -22.72 2.17 4.72
C ARG A 96 -23.28 3.55 5.03
N ASP A 97 -24.56 3.60 5.39
CA ASP A 97 -25.28 4.84 5.72
C ASP A 97 -25.19 5.91 4.61
N GLY A 98 -25.12 5.46 3.34
CA GLY A 98 -24.98 6.29 2.15
C GLY A 98 -23.58 6.89 1.94
N GLU A 99 -22.58 6.50 2.74
CA GLU A 99 -21.18 6.86 2.57
C GLU A 99 -20.38 5.66 2.03
N THR A 100 -19.58 5.88 0.99
CA THR A 100 -18.68 4.86 0.46
C THR A 100 -17.28 5.07 1.02
N ARG A 101 -16.61 4.00 1.43
CA ARG A 101 -15.18 4.00 1.80
C ARG A 101 -14.49 2.81 1.14
N ILE A 102 -13.18 2.92 0.91
CA ILE A 102 -12.39 1.80 0.40
C ILE A 102 -11.84 1.05 1.62
N VAL A 103 -12.05 -0.27 1.65
CA VAL A 103 -11.73 -1.10 2.80
C VAL A 103 -10.78 -2.21 2.40
N SER A 104 -9.58 -2.20 2.99
CA SER A 104 -8.63 -3.31 2.96
C SER A 104 -8.83 -4.20 4.15
N SER A 105 -9.56 -5.29 3.99
CA SER A 105 -9.73 -6.28 5.06
C SER A 105 -8.43 -7.00 5.41
N THR A 106 -8.34 -7.50 6.63
CA THR A 106 -7.25 -8.31 7.19
C THR A 106 -7.92 -9.41 8.02
N ILE A 107 -8.29 -10.50 7.38
CA ILE A 107 -9.02 -11.58 8.04
C ILE A 107 -8.04 -12.69 8.35
N THR A 108 -7.94 -13.05 9.62
CA THR A 108 -7.10 -14.18 10.03
C THR A 108 -7.76 -15.46 9.56
N LEU A 109 -7.08 -16.17 8.68
CA LEU A 109 -7.46 -17.52 8.30
C LEU A 109 -6.89 -18.51 9.31
N PRO A 110 -7.62 -19.59 9.61
CA PRO A 110 -7.01 -20.71 10.30
C PRO A 110 -5.85 -21.24 9.46
N PRO A 111 -4.74 -21.67 10.07
CA PRO A 111 -3.69 -22.34 9.32
C PRO A 111 -4.23 -23.72 8.91
N GLU A 112 -4.76 -23.88 7.71
CA GLU A 112 -5.06 -25.20 7.14
C GLU A 112 -3.77 -25.83 6.55
N PRO A 113 -3.60 -27.17 6.53
CA PRO A 113 -4.36 -28.20 7.26
C PRO A 113 -3.95 -28.29 8.75
N CYS A 114 -3.15 -27.35 9.25
CA CYS A 114 -2.57 -27.35 10.60
C CYS A 114 -3.56 -27.05 11.74
N GLY A 115 -4.83 -26.78 11.42
CA GLY A 115 -5.89 -26.44 12.35
C GLY A 115 -6.75 -27.64 12.74
N ARG A 116 -6.18 -28.68 13.38
CA ARG A 116 -7.03 -29.52 14.25
C ARG A 116 -7.44 -28.66 15.45
N GLY A 117 -8.63 -28.06 15.37
CA GLY A 117 -9.20 -27.24 16.44
C GLY A 117 -9.20 -25.73 16.19
N SER A 118 -9.08 -25.25 14.95
CA SER A 118 -9.22 -23.83 14.67
C SER A 118 -10.64 -23.34 14.99
N ARG A 119 -10.73 -22.35 15.87
CA ARG A 119 -11.97 -21.61 16.12
C ARG A 119 -12.41 -20.98 14.80
N LYS A 120 -13.64 -21.26 14.36
CA LYS A 120 -14.26 -20.50 13.27
C LYS A 120 -14.18 -19.02 13.61
N ALA A 121 -13.57 -18.22 12.74
CA ALA A 121 -13.55 -16.77 12.89
C ALA A 121 -15.00 -16.30 13.03
N LYS A 122 -15.30 -15.58 14.11
CA LYS A 122 -16.65 -15.02 14.30
C LYS A 122 -16.86 -13.88 13.30
N PRO A 123 -18.10 -13.63 12.85
CA PRO A 123 -18.44 -12.40 12.15
C PRO A 123 -17.93 -11.18 12.93
N GLY A 124 -17.15 -10.31 12.29
CA GLY A 124 -16.51 -9.15 12.93
C GLY A 124 -15.12 -9.41 13.52
N GLU A 125 -14.62 -10.65 13.54
CA GLU A 125 -13.22 -10.94 13.89
C GLU A 125 -12.31 -10.66 12.68
N GLY A 126 -11.25 -9.88 12.90
CA GLY A 126 -10.31 -9.44 11.87
C GLY A 126 -9.97 -7.96 12.01
N GLY A 127 -9.26 -7.42 11.03
CA GLY A 127 -8.96 -6.01 10.92
C GLY A 127 -9.35 -5.43 9.57
N ALA A 128 -9.35 -4.11 9.46
CA ALA A 128 -9.45 -3.40 8.21
C ALA A 128 -8.63 -2.11 8.25
N SER A 129 -8.01 -1.74 7.13
CA SER A 129 -7.58 -0.37 6.87
C SER A 129 -8.68 0.34 6.09
N ILE A 130 -9.16 1.46 6.63
CA ILE A 130 -10.22 2.27 6.05
C ILE A 130 -9.60 3.44 5.34
N GLN A 131 -9.99 3.63 4.09
CA GLN A 131 -9.28 4.49 3.18
C GLN A 131 -10.24 5.36 2.41
N TRP A 132 -9.70 6.48 1.98
CA TRP A 132 -10.39 7.42 1.14
C TRP A 132 -9.40 8.27 0.36
N TYR A 133 -9.93 9.09 -0.53
CA TYR A 133 -9.16 10.08 -1.26
C TYR A 133 -9.97 11.37 -1.38
N ASP A 134 -9.27 12.49 -1.45
CA ASP A 134 -9.83 13.80 -1.77
C ASP A 134 -9.13 14.39 -2.99
N ASP A 135 -9.36 15.65 -3.32
CA ASP A 135 -8.74 16.28 -4.51
C ASP A 135 -7.20 16.39 -4.43
N GLY A 136 -6.62 16.17 -3.26
CA GLY A 136 -5.17 16.23 -3.04
C GLY A 136 -4.51 14.86 -2.96
N TYR A 137 -5.04 13.97 -2.12
CA TYR A 137 -4.35 12.72 -1.77
C TYR A 137 -5.28 11.53 -1.58
N GLY A 138 -4.75 10.32 -1.83
CA GLY A 138 -5.27 9.08 -1.24
C GLY A 138 -4.61 8.79 0.11
N PHE A 139 -5.37 8.25 1.06
CA PHE A 139 -4.91 8.05 2.44
C PHE A 139 -5.68 6.97 3.19
N ILE A 140 -5.07 6.45 4.25
CA ILE A 140 -5.69 5.62 5.26
C ILE A 140 -6.20 6.53 6.40
N MET A 141 -7.49 6.45 6.68
CA MET A 141 -8.17 7.17 7.76
C MET A 141 -7.95 6.51 9.13
N GLY A 142 -7.91 5.18 9.12
CA GLY A 142 -7.67 4.36 10.30
C GLY A 142 -7.30 2.95 9.87
N SER A 143 -6.50 2.28 10.69
CA SER A 143 -6.05 0.92 10.42
C SER A 143 -6.25 0.05 11.64
N TYR A 144 -6.86 -1.10 11.45
CA TYR A 144 -6.87 -2.15 12.45
C TYR A 144 -5.72 -3.11 12.16
N SER A 145 -4.72 -3.10 13.04
CA SER A 145 -3.77 -4.19 13.16
C SER A 145 -4.36 -5.24 14.12
N PRO A 146 -4.12 -6.55 13.92
CA PRO A 146 -4.51 -7.58 14.90
C PRO A 146 -3.92 -7.35 16.31
N VAL A 147 -2.99 -6.40 16.48
CA VAL A 147 -2.42 -6.01 17.77
C VAL A 147 -3.17 -4.85 18.44
N ALA A 148 -3.64 -3.86 17.66
CA ALA A 148 -4.44 -2.72 18.15
C ALA A 148 -5.07 -1.93 16.99
N PRO A 149 -6.27 -1.35 17.17
CA PRO A 149 -6.79 -0.30 16.31
C PRO A 149 -5.93 0.97 16.41
N SER A 150 -5.54 1.50 15.27
CA SER A 150 -4.82 2.76 15.07
C SER A 150 -5.73 3.76 14.38
N ILE A 151 -6.06 4.85 15.07
CA ILE A 151 -6.93 5.90 14.54
C ILE A 151 -6.11 7.16 14.33
N TYR A 152 -6.17 7.75 13.14
CA TYR A 152 -5.43 8.95 12.79
C TYR A 152 -6.34 10.17 12.82
N GLN A 153 -6.37 10.91 13.93
CA GLN A 153 -7.03 12.21 13.96
C GLN A 153 -6.12 13.27 13.34
N THR A 154 -6.65 14.09 12.45
CA THR A 154 -5.88 15.14 11.75
C THR A 154 -6.43 16.53 12.06
N PRO A 155 -5.72 17.62 11.70
CA PRO A 155 -6.24 18.98 11.86
C PRO A 155 -7.61 19.22 11.21
N LEU A 156 -7.99 18.42 10.20
CA LEU A 156 -9.32 18.45 9.57
C LEU A 156 -10.46 18.10 10.53
N CYS A 157 -10.15 17.61 11.74
CA CYS A 157 -11.09 17.51 12.83
C CYS A 157 -11.82 18.85 13.10
N ARG A 158 -11.14 19.99 12.94
CA ARG A 158 -11.73 21.31 13.18
C ARG A 158 -12.89 21.63 12.24
N ASP A 159 -12.86 21.06 11.04
CA ASP A 159 -13.87 21.27 9.99
C ASP A 159 -14.97 20.19 10.04
N GLY A 160 -14.86 19.20 10.93
CA GLY A 160 -15.70 18.01 10.91
C GLY A 160 -15.59 17.17 12.18
N THR A 161 -15.82 17.77 13.34
CA THR A 161 -15.69 17.11 14.66
C THR A 161 -16.56 15.85 14.79
N ARG A 162 -17.72 15.87 14.14
CA ARG A 162 -18.72 14.80 14.13
C ARG A 162 -18.75 13.98 12.84
N SER A 163 -17.98 14.38 11.83
CA SER A 163 -17.91 13.66 10.56
C SER A 163 -16.61 12.88 10.45
N SER A 164 -16.59 11.95 9.49
CA SER A 164 -15.40 11.17 9.16
C SER A 164 -14.24 12.02 8.62
N ARG A 165 -14.51 13.28 8.22
CA ARG A 165 -13.51 14.26 7.79
C ARG A 165 -12.39 14.47 8.80
N ARG A 166 -12.66 14.28 10.10
CA ARG A 166 -11.64 14.34 11.16
C ARG A 166 -10.50 13.33 11.05
N PHE A 167 -10.66 12.32 10.20
CA PHE A 167 -9.67 11.27 9.94
C PHE A 167 -9.00 11.41 8.56
N PHE A 168 -9.40 12.41 7.77
CA PHE A 168 -8.87 12.57 6.42
C PHE A 168 -7.39 12.92 6.46
N ARG A 169 -6.62 12.37 5.50
CA ARG A 169 -5.17 12.52 5.39
C ARG A 169 -4.39 12.01 6.60
N GLY A 170 -4.92 10.99 7.29
CA GLY A 170 -4.30 10.36 8.45
C GLY A 170 -2.92 9.77 8.16
N TRP A 171 -2.90 8.75 7.29
CA TRP A 171 -1.68 8.23 6.67
C TRP A 171 -1.83 8.37 5.16
N VAL A 172 -1.17 9.38 4.60
CA VAL A 172 -1.17 9.63 3.15
C VAL A 172 -0.38 8.57 2.39
N ILE A 173 -0.94 8.10 1.28
CA ILE A 173 -0.34 7.11 0.39
C ILE A 173 0.48 7.83 -0.68
N ALA A 174 -0.21 8.61 -1.52
CA ALA A 174 0.34 9.38 -2.64
C ALA A 174 -0.68 10.47 -3.07
N PRO A 175 -0.30 11.40 -3.97
CA PRO A 175 -1.23 12.35 -4.57
C PRO A 175 -2.38 11.66 -5.32
N THR A 176 -3.53 12.35 -5.43
CA THR A 176 -4.73 11.81 -6.09
C THR A 176 -4.55 11.57 -7.57
N ALA A 177 -3.79 12.43 -8.26
CA ALA A 177 -3.24 12.13 -9.57
C ALA A 177 -1.92 11.38 -9.37
N VAL A 178 -1.90 10.08 -9.65
CA VAL A 178 -0.74 9.23 -9.40
C VAL A 178 0.42 9.68 -10.31
N PRO A 179 1.62 9.93 -9.76
CA PRO A 179 2.80 10.28 -10.54
C PRO A 179 3.16 9.23 -11.59
N ALA A 180 3.91 9.62 -12.61
CA ALA A 180 4.36 8.68 -13.64
C ALA A 180 5.35 7.64 -13.07
N VAL A 181 5.52 6.52 -13.76
CA VAL A 181 6.52 5.51 -13.36
C VAL A 181 7.92 6.11 -13.35
N GLY A 182 8.65 5.91 -12.26
CA GLY A 182 9.95 6.49 -11.97
C GLY A 182 9.88 7.79 -11.17
N GLU A 183 8.70 8.41 -11.05
CA GLU A 183 8.53 9.62 -10.26
C GLU A 183 8.36 9.30 -8.78
N SER A 184 8.88 10.21 -7.97
CA SER A 184 8.86 10.14 -6.52
C SER A 184 8.39 11.46 -5.92
N GLY A 185 8.07 11.46 -4.63
CA GLY A 185 7.73 12.68 -3.91
C GLY A 185 7.56 12.45 -2.42
N TYR A 186 7.21 13.52 -1.72
CA TYR A 186 6.99 13.50 -0.28
C TYR A 186 6.00 14.57 0.15
N GLY A 187 5.47 14.40 1.35
CA GLY A 187 4.66 15.39 2.03
C GLY A 187 4.78 15.26 3.54
N VAL A 188 4.56 16.38 4.23
CA VAL A 188 4.51 16.40 5.70
C VAL A 188 3.07 16.56 6.13
N PHE A 189 2.58 15.58 6.88
CA PHE A 189 1.19 15.53 7.31
C PHE A 189 1.11 15.52 8.83
N GLU A 190 0.09 16.17 9.35
CA GLU A 190 -0.12 16.29 10.79
C GLU A 190 -1.19 15.30 11.26
N GLY A 191 -0.86 14.54 12.28
CA GLY A 191 -1.76 13.54 12.85
C GLY A 191 -1.54 13.32 14.33
N ARG A 192 -2.57 12.80 14.98
CA ARG A 192 -2.51 12.24 16.32
C ARG A 192 -3.01 10.81 16.25
N LEU A 193 -2.10 9.88 16.50
CA LEU A 193 -2.44 8.48 16.67
C LEU A 193 -3.18 8.31 18.00
N ALA A 194 -4.36 7.70 17.94
CA ALA A 194 -5.12 7.25 19.09
C ALA A 194 -5.39 5.74 18.96
N THR A 195 -5.59 5.09 20.11
CA THR A 195 -5.99 3.68 20.21
C THR A 195 -7.45 3.58 20.67
N GLY A 196 -8.10 2.46 20.36
CA GLY A 196 -9.49 2.19 20.76
C GLY A 196 -10.49 2.34 19.60
N ALA A 197 -11.74 2.66 19.93
CA ALA A 197 -12.81 2.87 18.96
C ALA A 197 -12.81 4.31 18.44
N ALA A 198 -13.02 4.52 17.14
CA ALA A 198 -13.00 5.87 16.55
C ALA A 198 -14.18 6.72 17.02
N SER A 199 -15.34 6.08 17.22
CA SER A 199 -16.54 6.65 17.82
C SER A 199 -16.38 7.05 19.28
N ALA A 200 -15.42 6.47 20.01
CA ALA A 200 -15.13 6.80 21.40
C ALA A 200 -14.18 8.00 21.56
N LEU A 201 -13.67 8.55 20.46
CA LEU A 201 -12.78 9.71 20.55
C LEU A 201 -13.57 10.97 20.93
N PRO A 202 -13.02 11.85 21.80
CA PRO A 202 -13.70 13.08 22.18
C PRO A 202 -14.12 13.91 20.97
N GLU A 203 -15.30 14.53 21.01
CA GLU A 203 -15.72 15.48 19.96
C GLU A 203 -14.75 16.66 19.84
N ALA A 204 -14.18 17.09 20.98
CA ALA A 204 -13.16 18.13 21.02
C ALA A 204 -11.88 17.67 20.30
N CYS A 205 -11.45 18.47 19.32
CA CYS A 205 -10.24 18.17 18.55
C CYS A 205 -8.96 18.34 19.40
N PRO A 206 -7.93 17.51 19.14
CA PRO A 206 -6.60 17.74 19.70
C PRO A 206 -6.09 19.15 19.42
N THR A 207 -5.48 19.76 20.43
CA THR A 207 -4.80 21.05 20.30
C THR A 207 -3.39 20.92 19.72
N ARG A 208 -2.83 19.71 19.73
CA ARG A 208 -1.49 19.39 19.21
C ARG A 208 -1.53 18.14 18.34
N TYR A 209 -0.89 18.23 17.19
CA TYR A 209 -0.65 17.14 16.26
C TYR A 209 0.86 16.92 16.10
N ARG A 210 1.25 15.72 15.69
CA ARG A 210 2.63 15.39 15.35
C ARG A 210 2.77 15.44 13.84
N ARG A 211 3.92 15.95 13.38
CA ARG A 211 4.28 15.97 11.96
C ARG A 211 4.91 14.62 11.60
N ALA A 212 4.36 13.97 10.58
CA ALA A 212 4.86 12.75 9.99
C ALA A 212 5.34 13.04 8.57
N LEU A 213 6.41 12.36 8.14
CA LEU A 213 6.87 12.40 6.75
C LEU A 213 6.27 11.20 6.02
N THR A 214 5.56 11.48 4.93
CA THR A 214 5.16 10.48 3.94
C THR A 214 6.03 10.66 2.70
N THR A 215 6.48 9.55 2.14
CA THR A 215 7.23 9.50 0.88
C THR A 215 6.52 8.56 -0.09
N TRP A 216 6.60 8.78 -1.39
CA TRP A 216 6.11 7.86 -2.40
C TRP A 216 7.08 7.72 -3.56
N LEU A 217 7.06 6.55 -4.19
CA LEU A 217 7.74 6.24 -5.45
C LEU A 217 6.82 5.37 -6.29
N VAL A 218 6.64 5.69 -7.56
CA VAL A 218 5.92 4.82 -8.50
C VAL A 218 6.95 4.01 -9.28
N THR A 219 6.99 2.69 -9.11
CA THR A 219 8.01 1.85 -9.74
C THR A 219 7.47 0.45 -10.06
N PRO A 220 7.98 -0.22 -11.11
CA PRO A 220 7.77 -1.65 -11.28
C PRO A 220 8.39 -2.40 -10.08
N MET A 221 7.71 -3.42 -9.61
CA MET A 221 8.20 -4.29 -8.55
C MET A 221 7.83 -5.73 -8.83
N ARG A 222 8.77 -6.63 -8.61
CA ARG A 222 8.53 -8.07 -8.60
C ARG A 222 8.21 -8.55 -7.19
N TYR A 223 7.03 -9.13 -7.02
CA TYR A 223 6.54 -9.62 -5.74
C TYR A 223 6.92 -11.09 -5.49
N THR A 224 6.66 -11.58 -4.28
CA THR A 224 6.91 -12.98 -3.89
C THR A 224 6.16 -13.97 -4.78
N GLY A 225 4.95 -13.60 -5.22
CA GLY A 225 4.17 -14.34 -6.23
C GLY A 225 4.75 -14.33 -7.64
N LYS A 226 5.96 -13.80 -7.85
CA LYS A 226 6.69 -13.67 -9.12
C LYS A 226 6.08 -12.73 -10.15
N ARG A 227 4.86 -12.21 -9.91
CA ARG A 227 4.22 -11.15 -10.70
C ARG A 227 5.02 -9.86 -10.58
N GLU A 228 5.19 -9.19 -11.71
CA GLU A 228 5.72 -7.83 -11.77
C GLU A 228 4.57 -6.86 -11.98
N MET A 229 4.45 -5.87 -11.11
CA MET A 229 3.36 -4.89 -11.15
C MET A 229 3.91 -3.50 -10.85
N VAL A 230 3.39 -2.49 -11.55
CA VAL A 230 3.67 -1.09 -11.22
C VAL A 230 3.02 -0.78 -9.88
N SER A 231 3.83 -0.28 -8.95
CA SER A 231 3.43 -0.11 -7.56
C SER A 231 3.70 1.31 -7.09
N ILE A 232 2.76 1.89 -6.34
CA ILE A 232 3.06 3.02 -5.46
C ILE A 232 3.68 2.45 -4.20
N VAL A 233 4.94 2.79 -3.94
CA VAL A 233 5.68 2.45 -2.74
C VAL A 233 5.59 3.63 -1.79
N SER A 234 4.70 3.56 -0.81
CA SER A 234 4.44 4.65 0.15
C SER A 234 5.09 4.35 1.49
N GLY A 235 6.05 5.19 1.89
CA GLY A 235 6.73 5.14 3.17
C GLY A 235 6.16 6.15 4.15
N HIS A 236 6.02 5.76 5.42
CA HIS A 236 5.54 6.62 6.50
C HIS A 236 6.50 6.59 7.68
N PHE A 237 6.99 7.78 8.03
CA PHE A 237 7.80 8.04 9.20
C PHE A 237 6.97 8.83 10.21
N ALA A 238 6.88 8.32 11.44
CA ALA A 238 6.09 8.94 12.50
C ALA A 238 6.64 10.31 12.98
N GLN A 239 7.83 10.70 12.51
CA GLN A 239 8.42 12.02 12.74
C GLN A 239 9.10 12.52 11.45
N VAL A 240 9.36 13.82 11.43
CA VAL A 240 10.10 14.51 10.37
C VAL A 240 11.08 15.49 11.00
N SER A 241 12.17 15.79 10.30
CA SER A 241 13.08 16.88 10.63
C SER A 241 12.37 18.24 10.69
N ARG A 242 13.00 19.22 11.33
CA ARG A 242 12.43 20.56 11.51
C ARG A 242 12.04 21.21 10.17
N ASP A 243 12.93 21.09 9.18
CA ASP A 243 12.74 21.60 7.81
C ASP A 243 11.72 20.81 6.98
N GLY A 244 11.26 19.65 7.46
CA GLY A 244 10.27 18.84 6.74
C GLY A 244 10.86 17.95 5.64
N LEU A 245 12.19 17.92 5.49
CA LEU A 245 12.83 17.31 4.33
C LEU A 245 13.40 15.91 4.59
N SER A 246 13.48 15.45 5.84
CA SER A 246 14.00 14.11 6.16
C SER A 246 13.28 13.44 7.33
N PRO A 247 13.44 12.11 7.54
CA PRO A 247 12.85 11.40 8.67
C PRO A 247 13.25 11.91 10.06
N GLY A 248 14.26 12.77 10.16
CA GLY A 248 14.78 13.31 11.42
C GLY A 248 15.25 12.20 12.36
N LYS A 249 14.75 12.21 13.60
CA LYS A 249 15.10 11.22 14.64
C LYS A 249 14.25 9.95 14.62
N THR A 250 13.46 9.74 13.57
CA THR A 250 12.65 8.54 13.45
C THR A 250 13.53 7.29 13.41
N LEU A 251 13.16 6.28 14.19
CA LEU A 251 13.83 4.97 14.22
C LEU A 251 13.04 3.87 13.50
N GLN A 252 11.82 4.16 13.04
CA GLN A 252 10.90 3.19 12.46
C GLN A 252 10.14 3.78 11.29
N MET A 253 10.00 3.01 10.22
CA MET A 253 9.22 3.36 9.04
C MET A 253 8.28 2.19 8.76
N GLU A 254 7.06 2.49 8.35
CA GLU A 254 6.20 1.49 7.73
C GLU A 254 6.05 1.82 6.26
N GLN A 255 6.09 0.79 5.41
CA GLN A 255 6.02 0.94 3.95
C GLN A 255 4.87 0.09 3.42
N THR A 256 4.06 0.69 2.54
CA THR A 256 2.91 0.04 1.90
C THR A 256 3.08 0.08 0.39
N TYR A 257 2.59 -0.95 -0.26
CA TYR A 257 2.66 -1.09 -1.71
C TYR A 257 1.26 -1.23 -2.26
N TRP A 258 0.97 -0.43 -3.28
CA TRP A 258 -0.35 -0.33 -3.89
C TRP A 258 -0.22 -0.61 -5.37
N THR A 259 -1.01 -1.54 -5.89
CA THR A 259 -1.03 -1.86 -7.33
C THR A 259 -2.43 -1.68 -7.87
N ARG A 260 -2.53 -1.41 -9.17
CA ARG A 260 -3.82 -1.24 -9.84
C ARG A 260 -4.65 -2.52 -9.79
N GLU A 261 -3.95 -3.64 -9.91
CA GLU A 261 -4.54 -4.96 -10.00
C GLU A 261 -5.17 -5.41 -8.67
N LEU A 262 -4.52 -5.09 -7.54
CA LEU A 262 -4.81 -5.74 -6.27
C LEU A 262 -5.14 -4.76 -5.14
N GLY A 263 -4.94 -3.45 -5.27
CA GLY A 263 -5.02 -2.52 -4.16
C GLY A 263 -3.78 -2.61 -3.24
N LEU A 264 -3.99 -2.63 -1.92
CA LEU A 264 -2.90 -2.87 -0.94
C LEU A 264 -2.31 -4.28 -1.10
N SER A 265 -1.13 -4.35 -1.71
CA SER A 265 -0.46 -5.58 -2.14
C SER A 265 0.62 -6.06 -1.18
N ARG A 266 1.28 -5.16 -0.45
CA ARG A 266 2.32 -5.51 0.52
C ARG A 266 2.43 -4.47 1.62
N TRP A 267 2.77 -4.91 2.82
CA TRP A 267 3.09 -4.06 3.97
C TRP A 267 4.40 -4.51 4.59
N GLU A 268 5.23 -3.55 4.98
CA GLU A 268 6.53 -3.78 5.59
C GLU A 268 6.73 -2.88 6.80
N LYS A 269 7.48 -3.40 7.77
CA LYS A 269 8.02 -2.61 8.87
C LYS A 269 9.54 -2.57 8.76
N TRP A 270 10.06 -1.36 8.86
CA TRP A 270 11.48 -1.05 8.80
C TRP A 270 11.93 -0.39 10.09
N ALA A 271 13.16 -0.68 10.49
CA ALA A 271 13.77 -0.08 11.66
C ALA A 271 15.21 0.30 11.37
N ARG A 272 15.64 1.44 11.91
CA ARG A 272 17.00 1.94 11.81
C ARG A 272 17.98 1.02 12.56
N GLU A 273 19.26 1.02 12.19
CA GLU A 273 20.27 0.11 12.73
C GLU A 273 20.43 0.16 14.25
N ASP A 274 20.15 1.31 14.85
CA ASP A 274 20.24 1.58 16.28
C ASP A 274 18.91 1.37 17.02
N TRP A 275 17.86 0.90 16.34
CA TRP A 275 16.60 0.58 16.97
C TRP A 275 16.62 -0.77 17.69
N VAL A 276 16.07 -0.79 18.90
CA VAL A 276 15.88 -1.99 19.73
C VAL A 276 14.40 -2.23 19.97
N HIS A 277 13.94 -3.45 19.74
CA HIS A 277 12.52 -3.80 19.90
C HIS A 277 12.10 -3.70 21.38
N PRO A 278 11.12 -2.84 21.72
CA PRO A 278 10.86 -2.45 23.10
C PRO A 278 10.41 -3.59 24.01
N ARG A 279 9.77 -4.64 23.45
CA ARG A 279 9.29 -5.79 24.23
C ARG A 279 10.25 -6.98 24.27
N SER A 280 11.14 -7.11 23.29
CA SER A 280 12.00 -8.29 23.16
C SER A 280 13.48 -8.00 23.36
N GLY A 281 13.88 -6.73 23.41
CA GLY A 281 15.27 -6.30 23.53
C GLY A 281 16.14 -6.60 22.31
N ARG A 282 15.56 -7.13 21.23
CA ARG A 282 16.31 -7.54 20.02
C ARG A 282 16.60 -6.36 19.11
N ALA A 283 17.81 -6.33 18.55
CA ALA A 283 18.22 -5.31 17.61
C ALA A 283 17.55 -5.50 16.23
N ALA A 284 17.42 -4.40 15.47
CA ALA A 284 16.84 -4.43 14.12
C ALA A 284 17.54 -5.44 13.17
N PRO A 285 18.88 -5.52 13.11
CA PRO A 285 19.55 -6.47 12.21
C PRO A 285 19.22 -7.94 12.52
N ASP A 286 19.04 -8.31 13.79
CA ASP A 286 18.71 -9.68 14.18
C ASP A 286 17.30 -10.07 13.75
N LEU A 287 16.35 -9.14 13.87
CA LEU A 287 14.97 -9.36 13.42
C LEU A 287 14.91 -9.47 11.89
N ALA A 288 15.68 -8.66 11.18
CA ALA A 288 15.73 -8.69 9.72
C ALA A 288 16.39 -9.95 9.15
N ARG A 289 17.48 -10.42 9.76
CA ARG A 289 18.09 -11.72 9.40
C ARG A 289 17.13 -12.88 9.61
N GLU A 290 16.35 -12.84 10.70
CA GLU A 290 15.32 -13.85 10.94
C GLU A 290 14.20 -13.77 9.90
N LEU A 291 13.72 -12.56 9.58
CA LEU A 291 12.72 -12.36 8.53
C LEU A 291 13.21 -12.90 7.18
N TYR A 292 14.47 -12.60 6.82
CA TYR A 292 15.09 -13.06 5.58
C TYR A 292 15.19 -14.59 5.53
N LYS A 293 15.69 -15.24 6.59
CA LYS A 293 15.74 -16.71 6.70
C LYS A 293 14.37 -17.35 6.60
N ARG A 294 13.33 -16.69 7.11
CA ARG A 294 11.95 -17.16 6.99
C ARG A 294 11.42 -17.05 5.56
N GLY A 295 12.05 -16.30 4.65
CA GLY A 295 11.67 -16.21 3.23
C GLY A 295 10.23 -15.82 2.96
N ARG A 296 9.59 -15.08 3.88
CA ARG A 296 8.16 -14.74 3.81
C ARG A 296 7.85 -13.71 2.73
N CYS A 297 8.83 -12.89 2.37
CA CYS A 297 8.72 -11.85 1.36
C CYS A 297 9.92 -11.89 0.44
N GLY A 298 9.75 -11.48 -0.81
CA GLY A 298 10.85 -11.18 -1.73
C GLY A 298 11.55 -9.85 -1.41
N PRO A 299 12.57 -9.48 -2.18
CA PRO A 299 13.22 -8.17 -2.07
C PRO A 299 12.22 -7.01 -2.09
N PRO A 300 12.49 -5.91 -1.37
CA PRO A 300 11.68 -4.69 -1.47
C PRO A 300 11.92 -3.98 -2.80
N ALA A 301 11.18 -2.89 -3.06
CA ALA A 301 11.54 -1.98 -4.14
C ALA A 301 12.98 -1.48 -3.94
N GLY A 302 13.87 -1.86 -4.86
CA GLY A 302 15.29 -1.51 -4.82
C GLY A 302 15.61 -0.24 -5.61
N GLY A 303 16.90 0.01 -5.77
CA GLY A 303 17.45 1.12 -6.54
C GLY A 303 17.91 2.29 -5.68
N THR A 304 18.37 3.34 -6.37
CA THR A 304 18.71 4.62 -5.77
C THR A 304 17.78 5.70 -6.31
N PHE A 305 17.09 6.38 -5.42
CA PHE A 305 16.17 7.47 -5.79
C PHE A 305 16.18 8.57 -4.74
N ASP A 306 16.16 9.80 -5.23
CA ASP A 306 15.97 10.99 -4.41
C ASP A 306 14.47 11.17 -4.14
N ILE A 307 14.12 11.35 -2.88
CA ILE A 307 12.76 11.69 -2.44
C ILE A 307 12.65 13.19 -2.18
N SER A 308 13.68 13.77 -1.57
CA SER A 308 13.78 15.19 -1.27
C SER A 308 15.24 15.63 -1.40
N PRO A 309 15.52 16.95 -1.36
CA PRO A 309 16.91 17.46 -1.31
C PRO A 309 17.73 16.97 -0.10
N ARG A 310 17.11 16.33 0.89
CA ARG A 310 17.73 15.85 2.15
C ARG A 310 17.46 14.37 2.41
N THR A 311 16.89 13.63 1.46
CA THR A 311 16.54 12.23 1.65
C THR A 311 16.64 11.47 0.34
N ARG A 312 17.62 10.56 0.30
CA ARG A 312 17.85 9.59 -0.75
C ARG A 312 17.73 8.21 -0.19
N PHE A 313 17.00 7.35 -0.88
CA PHE A 313 16.99 5.92 -0.62
C PHE A 313 18.03 5.28 -1.53
N THR A 314 18.84 4.39 -1.00
CA THR A 314 19.79 3.60 -1.78
C THR A 314 19.75 2.14 -1.34
N ASP A 315 20.03 1.24 -2.27
CA ASP A 315 20.37 -0.13 -1.91
C ASP A 315 21.59 -0.14 -0.98
N ALA A 316 21.58 -1.02 0.02
CA ALA A 316 22.71 -1.21 0.92
C ALA A 316 23.50 -2.45 0.49
N ALA A 317 24.72 -2.26 0.01
CA ALA A 317 25.62 -3.35 -0.32
C ALA A 317 26.08 -4.09 0.96
N GLY A 318 26.30 -5.41 0.85
CA GLY A 318 26.98 -6.19 1.89
C GLY A 318 26.10 -6.87 2.95
N ALA A 319 24.77 -6.71 2.89
CA ALA A 319 23.84 -7.40 3.80
C ALA A 319 23.14 -8.59 3.11
N GLY A 320 23.91 -9.57 2.62
CA GLY A 320 23.38 -10.70 1.82
C GLY A 320 22.42 -11.64 2.56
N ASP A 321 22.25 -11.48 3.87
CA ASP A 321 21.38 -12.28 4.73
C ASP A 321 20.22 -11.49 5.37
N ALA A 322 19.98 -10.25 4.93
CA ALA A 322 18.89 -9.41 5.39
C ALA A 322 18.40 -8.45 4.29
N TYR A 323 17.14 -8.02 4.36
CA TYR A 323 16.67 -6.91 3.52
C TYR A 323 17.07 -5.58 4.17
N VAL A 324 17.98 -4.86 3.53
CA VAL A 324 18.56 -3.61 4.04
C VAL A 324 18.56 -2.56 2.95
N ARG A 325 18.37 -1.30 3.35
CA ARG A 325 18.59 -0.12 2.51
C ARG A 325 19.28 0.97 3.33
N ALA A 326 19.95 1.90 2.67
CA ALA A 326 20.41 3.11 3.33
C ALA A 326 19.44 4.26 3.04
N ILE A 327 19.21 5.09 4.05
CA ILE A 327 18.59 6.41 3.88
C ILE A 327 19.68 7.43 4.17
N VAL A 328 20.00 8.21 3.15
CA VAL A 328 21.12 9.15 3.13
C VAL A 328 20.57 10.56 3.01
N ASP A 329 21.15 11.51 3.75
CA ASP A 329 21.03 12.94 3.51
C ASP A 329 22.13 13.37 2.54
N PRO A 330 21.83 13.63 1.24
CA PRO A 330 22.85 13.92 0.25
C PRO A 330 23.66 15.18 0.53
N LYS A 331 23.14 16.09 1.37
CA LYS A 331 23.77 17.37 1.66
C LYS A 331 24.68 17.30 2.89
N SER A 332 24.36 16.48 3.89
CA SER A 332 25.23 16.29 5.07
C SER A 332 26.16 15.08 4.95
N GLY A 333 25.81 14.09 4.12
CA GLY A 333 26.46 12.79 4.08
C GLY A 333 26.03 11.84 5.20
N GLU A 334 25.14 12.27 6.11
CA GLU A 334 24.56 11.41 7.14
C GLU A 334 23.83 10.23 6.48
N SER A 335 24.07 9.02 6.96
CA SER A 335 23.55 7.80 6.38
C SER A 335 23.22 6.82 7.49
N HIS A 336 22.05 6.20 7.37
CA HIS A 336 21.56 5.18 8.29
C HIS A 336 21.11 3.94 7.53
N LEU A 337 21.38 2.76 8.09
CA LEU A 337 20.94 1.48 7.56
C LEU A 337 19.57 1.12 8.14
N TRP A 338 18.61 0.90 7.26
CA TRP A 338 17.27 0.50 7.61
C TRP A 338 17.08 -0.96 7.27
N TYR A 339 16.62 -1.71 8.27
CA TYR A 339 16.42 -3.15 8.23
C TYR A 339 14.93 -3.46 8.20
N MET A 340 14.50 -4.29 7.25
CA MET A 340 13.12 -4.77 7.21
C MET A 340 12.94 -5.80 8.31
N THR A 341 12.12 -5.49 9.32
CA THR A 341 11.93 -6.33 10.52
C THR A 341 10.63 -7.13 10.48
N LEU A 342 9.64 -6.71 9.68
CA LEU A 342 8.44 -7.48 9.39
C LEU A 342 8.00 -7.23 7.96
N CYS A 343 7.35 -8.22 7.36
CA CYS A 343 6.74 -8.10 6.06
C CYS A 343 5.52 -9.03 5.92
N GLU A 344 4.52 -8.52 5.22
CA GLU A 344 3.32 -9.21 4.76
C GLU A 344 3.15 -8.89 3.27
N ASP A 345 3.48 -9.86 2.40
CA ASP A 345 3.25 -9.77 0.97
C ASP A 345 1.95 -10.51 0.63
N TYR A 346 0.95 -9.79 0.14
CA TYR A 346 -0.40 -10.29 -0.11
C TYR A 346 -0.63 -10.75 -1.55
N THR A 347 0.40 -10.82 -2.39
CA THR A 347 0.23 -11.20 -3.80
C THR A 347 0.10 -12.71 -4.02
N ASN A 348 -0.20 -13.50 -2.98
CA ASN A 348 -0.62 -14.89 -3.11
C ASN A 348 -2.11 -14.91 -3.49
N VAL A 349 -2.39 -14.64 -4.76
CA VAL A 349 -3.75 -14.55 -5.29
C VAL A 349 -4.37 -15.95 -5.37
N ARG A 350 -5.61 -16.10 -4.90
CA ARG A 350 -6.36 -17.36 -4.90
C ARG A 350 -7.74 -17.17 -5.49
N PRO A 351 -8.24 -18.09 -6.34
CA PRO A 351 -9.63 -18.08 -6.76
C PRO A 351 -10.55 -18.08 -5.54
N LEU A 352 -11.58 -17.25 -5.57
CA LEU A 352 -12.64 -17.21 -4.57
C LEU A 352 -13.85 -17.98 -5.14
N PRO A 353 -14.35 -19.02 -4.45
CA PRO A 353 -15.52 -19.75 -4.91
C PRO A 353 -16.73 -18.80 -5.10
N PRO A 354 -17.55 -18.96 -6.16
CA PRO A 354 -18.66 -18.05 -6.47
C PRO A 354 -19.66 -17.80 -5.34
N ASP A 355 -19.88 -18.79 -4.47
CA ASP A 355 -20.82 -18.73 -3.36
C ASP A 355 -20.15 -18.37 -2.02
N SER A 356 -18.90 -17.89 -2.06
CA SER A 356 -18.19 -17.50 -0.84
C SER A 356 -18.84 -16.27 -0.21
N ALA A 357 -19.38 -16.45 1.00
CA ALA A 357 -19.86 -15.33 1.79
C ALA A 357 -18.70 -14.36 2.05
N LEU A 358 -18.82 -13.14 1.54
CA LEU A 358 -17.82 -12.13 1.79
C LEU A 358 -17.87 -11.69 3.25
N PRO A 359 -16.70 -11.42 3.86
CA PRO A 359 -16.63 -10.84 5.20
C PRO A 359 -17.46 -9.56 5.27
N ASN A 360 -18.25 -9.36 6.33
CA ASN A 360 -18.95 -8.10 6.55
C ASN A 360 -17.96 -7.04 7.06
N VAL A 361 -17.16 -6.51 6.14
CA VAL A 361 -16.10 -5.53 6.41
C VAL A 361 -16.64 -4.18 6.89
N GLY A 362 -17.87 -3.83 6.52
CA GLY A 362 -18.55 -2.63 7.02
C GLY A 362 -18.89 -2.72 8.50
N ALA A 363 -19.08 -3.94 9.03
CA ALA A 363 -19.26 -4.19 10.46
C ALA A 363 -17.93 -4.29 11.23
N ILE A 364 -16.80 -4.55 10.55
CA ILE A 364 -15.46 -4.60 11.20
C ILE A 364 -14.98 -3.20 11.57
N ALA A 365 -15.25 -2.20 10.72
CA ALA A 365 -14.80 -0.85 11.00
C ALA A 365 -15.82 -0.02 11.79
N ASP A 366 -15.27 0.92 12.56
CA ASP A 366 -16.04 1.79 13.44
C ASP A 366 -16.97 2.73 12.64
N PRO A 367 -18.25 2.88 13.05
CA PRO A 367 -19.22 3.73 12.35
C PRO A 367 -18.75 5.16 12.09
N ALA A 368 -17.85 5.72 12.91
CA ALA A 368 -17.34 7.08 12.76
C ALA A 368 -16.63 7.34 11.42
N TYR A 369 -16.17 6.30 10.72
CA TYR A 369 -15.57 6.45 9.38
C TYR A 369 -16.60 6.68 8.26
N TRP A 370 -17.89 6.48 8.54
CA TRP A 370 -19.02 6.72 7.63
C TRP A 370 -19.89 7.92 8.05
N ALA A 371 -19.52 8.63 9.11
CA ALA A 371 -20.24 9.83 9.50
C ALA A 371 -20.06 10.94 8.45
N ARG A 372 -21.18 11.55 8.04
CA ARG A 372 -21.25 12.68 7.10
C ARG A 372 -20.88 14.01 7.73
#